data_AF-H2Y907-F1
#
_entry.id   AF-H2Y907-F1
#
_cell.length_a   1.000
_cell.length_b   1.000
_cell.length_c   1.000
_cell.angle_alpha   90.00
_cell.angle_beta   90.00
_cell.angle_gamma   90.00
#
_symmetry.space_group_name_H-M   'P 1'
#
loop_
_entity.id
_entity.type
_entity.pdbx_description
1 polymer ?
#
loop_
_entity_poly.entity_id
_entity_poly.type
_entity_poly.pdbx_seq_one_letter_code
_entity_poly.pdbx_strand_id
1 'polypeptide(L)'
;MLKLIGPKCSSCCMITSIWGIIMMICLGAAYKLKSPALYADIPLDFKNADAVANQATVYAAYDSSAENCFIAAGLYAGVLFFSLWQIRVNKSRQTYTVR
;
A
#
# COMPACT_ATOMS: atom_id res chain seq x y z
N MET A 1 -13.65 9.86 23.15
CA MET A 1 -13.22 9.35 21.81
C MET A 1 -13.31 10.47 20.79
N LEU A 2 -12.15 10.97 20.33
CA LEU A 2 -12.00 12.11 19.42
C LEU A 2 -12.57 11.82 18.03
N LYS A 3 -13.17 12.83 17.39
CA LYS A 3 -13.69 12.78 16.01
C LYS A 3 -12.63 13.43 15.13
N LEU A 4 -11.68 12.65 14.60
CA LEU A 4 -10.57 13.19 13.81
C LEU A 4 -10.94 13.46 12.34
N ILE A 5 -11.80 12.61 11.75
CA ILE A 5 -12.17 12.68 10.32
C ILE A 5 -13.70 12.70 10.18
N GLY A 6 -14.22 13.65 9.38
CA GLY A 6 -15.66 13.76 9.10
C GLY A 6 -16.19 12.63 8.20
N PRO A 7 -17.50 12.32 8.22
CA PRO A 7 -18.11 11.18 7.52
C PRO A 7 -17.78 11.11 6.02
N LYS A 8 -17.69 12.25 5.34
CA LYS A 8 -17.38 12.31 3.90
C LYS A 8 -15.90 12.04 3.60
N CYS A 9 -15.00 12.48 4.47
CA CYS A 9 -13.57 12.26 4.32
C CYS A 9 -13.19 10.80 4.63
N SER A 10 -13.88 10.17 5.60
CA SER A 10 -13.68 8.75 5.92
C SER A 10 -14.06 7.81 4.76
N SER A 11 -15.12 8.11 4.01
CA SER A 11 -15.50 7.31 2.83
C SER A 11 -14.48 7.42 1.70
N CYS A 12 -13.88 8.62 1.50
CA CYS A 12 -12.82 8.81 0.52
C CYS A 12 -11.57 7.98 0.87
N CYS A 13 -11.11 8.03 2.13
CA CYS A 13 -9.98 7.23 2.61
C CYS A 13 -10.20 5.71 2.45
N MET A 14 -11.46 5.26 2.55
CA MET A 14 -11.78 3.84 2.39
C MET A 14 -11.63 3.40 0.93
N ILE A 15 -12.11 4.18 -0.03
CA ILE A 15 -12.00 3.89 -1.47
C ILE A 15 -10.53 3.90 -1.90
N THR A 16 -9.78 4.93 -1.49
CA THR A 16 -8.35 5.03 -1.83
C THR A 16 -7.52 3.92 -1.17
N SER A 17 -7.88 3.48 0.03
CA SER A 17 -7.21 2.34 0.67
C SER A 17 -7.49 1.03 -0.05
N ILE A 18 -8.73 0.75 -0.47
CA ILE A 18 -9.05 -0.47 -1.24
C ILE A 18 -8.26 -0.48 -2.55
N TRP A 19 -8.27 0.63 -3.28
CA TRP A 19 -7.51 0.77 -4.52
C TRP A 19 -6.00 0.56 -4.30
N GLY A 20 -5.44 1.22 -3.27
CA GLY A 20 -4.03 1.11 -2.92
C GLY A 20 -3.61 -0.32 -2.56
N ILE A 21 -4.44 -1.06 -1.82
CA ILE A 21 -4.17 -2.46 -1.46
C ILE A 21 -4.08 -3.33 -2.72
N ILE A 22 -5.06 -3.22 -3.63
CA ILE A 22 -5.10 -4.04 -4.85
C ILE A 22 -3.87 -3.75 -5.71
N MET A 23 -3.57 -2.47 -5.95
CA MET A 23 -2.44 -2.06 -6.79
C MET A 23 -1.09 -2.50 -6.19
N MET A 24 -0.90 -2.33 -4.88
CA MET A 24 0.36 -2.69 -4.21
C MET A 24 0.58 -4.21 -4.17
N ILE A 25 -0.47 -5.01 -4.01
CA ILE A 25 -0.37 -6.48 -4.09
C ILE A 25 -0.01 -6.94 -5.51
N CYS A 26 -0.66 -6.37 -6.54
CA CYS A 26 -0.33 -6.67 -7.93
C CYS A 26 1.13 -6.31 -8.26
N LEU A 27 1.60 -5.12 -7.85
CA LEU A 27 3.01 -4.72 -8.03
C LEU A 27 3.96 -5.64 -7.27
N GLY A 28 3.68 -5.94 -5.99
CA GLY A 28 4.51 -6.83 -5.17
C GLY A 28 4.66 -8.21 -5.80
N ALA A 29 3.57 -8.76 -6.36
CA ALA A 29 3.60 -10.02 -7.10
C ALA A 29 4.44 -9.92 -8.38
N ALA A 30 4.29 -8.84 -9.16
CA ALA A 30 5.09 -8.60 -10.36
C ALA A 30 6.60 -8.48 -10.06
N TYR A 31 6.97 -7.83 -8.95
CA TYR A 31 8.36 -7.79 -8.48
C TYR A 31 8.87 -9.17 -8.04
N LYS A 32 8.06 -9.99 -7.34
CA LYS A 32 8.45 -11.36 -6.98
C LYS A 32 8.68 -12.25 -8.20
N LEU A 33 7.91 -12.05 -9.28
CA LEU A 33 8.09 -12.75 -10.56
C LEU A 33 9.25 -12.20 -11.40
N LYS A 34 10.02 -11.23 -10.90
CA LYS A 34 11.17 -10.61 -11.60
C LYS A 34 10.77 -10.06 -12.97
N SER A 35 9.59 -9.44 -13.04
CA SER A 35 9.05 -8.90 -14.29
C SER A 35 9.99 -7.86 -14.89
N PRO A 36 10.43 -8.01 -16.15
CA PRO A 36 11.33 -7.05 -16.80
C PRO A 36 10.66 -5.70 -17.03
N ALA A 37 9.33 -5.58 -16.93
CA ALA A 37 8.64 -4.31 -17.05
C ALA A 37 8.95 -3.34 -15.91
N LEU A 38 9.34 -3.84 -14.73
CA LEU A 38 9.58 -3.04 -13.52
C LEU A 38 11.07 -2.79 -13.26
N TYR A 39 11.95 -3.12 -14.22
CA TYR A 39 13.39 -2.94 -14.03
C TYR A 39 13.78 -1.49 -13.70
N ALA A 40 13.09 -0.50 -14.29
CA ALA A 40 13.38 0.91 -14.08
C ALA A 40 13.05 1.42 -12.66
N ASP A 41 12.18 0.72 -11.93
CA ASP A 41 11.70 1.12 -10.61
C ASP A 41 12.53 0.52 -9.45
N ILE A 42 13.50 -0.34 -9.78
CA ILE A 42 14.34 -1.03 -8.80
C ILE A 42 15.49 -0.12 -8.42
N PRO A 43 15.93 -0.10 -7.15
CA PRO A 43 17.06 0.70 -6.70
C PRO A 43 18.40 0.10 -7.16
N LEU A 44 18.58 -0.07 -8.47
CA LEU A 44 19.80 -0.52 -9.12
C LEU A 44 20.08 0.32 -10.36
N ASP A 45 21.35 0.72 -10.50
CA ASP A 45 21.80 1.43 -11.69
C ASP A 45 22.23 0.43 -12.77
N PHE A 46 21.34 0.20 -13.73
CA PHE A 46 21.59 -0.71 -14.85
C PHE A 46 22.64 -0.19 -15.85
N LYS A 47 23.07 1.07 -15.74
CA LYS A 47 24.14 1.63 -16.59
C LYS A 47 25.54 1.27 -16.07
N ASN A 48 25.65 0.89 -14.81
CA ASN A 48 26.92 0.47 -14.21
C ASN A 48 27.11 -1.03 -14.41
N ALA A 49 28.02 -1.42 -15.29
CA ALA A 49 28.29 -2.83 -15.62
C ALA A 49 28.64 -3.67 -14.36
N ASP A 50 29.34 -3.08 -13.39
CA ASP A 50 29.71 -3.74 -12.14
C ASP A 50 28.51 -4.03 -11.23
N ALA A 51 27.46 -3.20 -11.28
CA ALA A 51 26.26 -3.35 -10.44
C ALA A 51 25.34 -4.48 -10.94
N VAL A 52 25.36 -4.75 -12.25
CA VAL A 52 24.54 -5.78 -12.92
C VAL A 52 25.33 -7.07 -13.18
N ALA A 53 26.63 -7.08 -12.89
CA ALA A 53 27.50 -8.24 -13.12
C ALA A 53 27.06 -9.51 -12.37
N ASN A 54 26.35 -9.36 -11.25
CA ASN A 54 25.86 -10.47 -10.46
C ASN A 54 24.33 -10.57 -10.51
N GLN A 55 23.82 -11.66 -11.09
CA GLN A 55 22.38 -11.90 -11.16
C GLN A 55 21.72 -11.98 -9.77
N ALA A 56 22.45 -12.41 -8.75
CA ALA A 56 21.93 -12.49 -7.38
C ALA A 56 21.66 -11.10 -6.78
N THR A 57 22.46 -10.08 -7.09
CA THR A 57 22.23 -8.71 -6.60
C THR A 57 21.00 -8.10 -7.26
N VAL A 58 20.82 -8.35 -8.56
CA VAL A 58 19.62 -7.94 -9.30
C VAL A 58 18.38 -8.55 -8.67
N TYR A 59 18.41 -9.86 -8.41
CA TYR A 59 17.25 -10.56 -7.83
C TYR A 59 16.97 -10.09 -6.40
N ALA A 60 17.99 -9.87 -5.58
CA ALA A 60 17.82 -9.34 -4.24
C ALA A 60 17.15 -7.95 -4.25
N ALA A 61 17.49 -7.09 -5.22
CA ALA A 61 16.85 -5.78 -5.34
C ALA A 61 15.37 -5.88 -5.76
N TYR A 62 15.01 -6.78 -6.68
CA TYR A 62 13.60 -7.09 -6.97
C TYR A 62 12.86 -7.57 -5.72
N ASP A 63 13.47 -8.45 -4.93
CA ASP A 63 12.84 -8.99 -3.71
C ASP A 63 12.66 -7.91 -2.65
N SER A 64 13.65 -7.03 -2.47
CA SER A 64 13.57 -5.89 -1.55
C SER A 64 12.45 -4.92 -1.94
N SER A 65 12.33 -4.58 -3.22
CA SER A 65 11.23 -3.75 -3.72
C SER A 65 9.86 -4.41 -3.51
N ALA A 66 9.76 -5.73 -3.74
CA ALA A 66 8.52 -6.47 -3.50
C ALA A 66 8.10 -6.43 -2.03
N GLU A 67 9.05 -6.62 -1.10
CA GLU A 67 8.79 -6.58 0.34
C GLU A 67 8.24 -5.22 0.78
N ASN A 68 8.81 -4.13 0.28
CA ASN A 68 8.32 -2.78 0.55
C ASN A 68 6.88 -2.58 0.06
N CYS A 69 6.54 -3.09 -1.14
CA CYS A 69 5.17 -3.05 -1.67
C CYS A 69 4.18 -3.83 -0.79
N PHE A 70 4.57 -5.02 -0.31
CA PHE A 70 3.71 -5.81 0.58
C PHE A 70 3.52 -5.16 1.95
N ILE A 71 4.56 -4.54 2.52
CA ILE A 71 4.47 -3.77 3.75
C ILE A 71 3.51 -2.58 3.55
N ALA A 72 3.66 -1.84 2.46
CA ALA A 72 2.77 -0.74 2.11
C ALA A 72 1.31 -1.20 1.96
N ALA A 73 1.06 -2.34 1.31
CA ALA A 73 -0.28 -2.94 1.23
C ALA A 73 -0.85 -3.24 2.63
N GLY A 74 -0.02 -3.77 3.54
CA GLY A 74 -0.38 -3.99 4.95
C GLY A 74 -0.74 -2.70 5.67
N LEU A 75 0.00 -1.60 5.45
CA LEU A 75 -0.32 -0.29 6.02
C LEU A 75 -1.67 0.24 5.52
N TYR A 76 -1.96 0.13 4.22
CA TYR A 76 -3.27 0.51 3.68
C TYR A 76 -4.40 -0.34 4.26
N ALA A 77 -4.18 -1.65 4.51
CA ALA A 77 -5.15 -2.50 5.18
C ALA A 77 -5.41 -2.05 6.63
N GLY A 78 -4.37 -1.64 7.36
CA GLY A 78 -4.49 -1.06 8.70
C GLY A 78 -5.30 0.24 8.72
N VAL A 79 -5.04 1.15 7.76
CA VAL A 79 -5.82 2.39 7.60
C VAL A 79 -7.27 2.09 7.26
N LEU A 80 -7.53 1.10 6.41
CA LEU A 80 -8.88 0.66 6.07
C LEU A 80 -9.63 0.15 7.30
N PHE A 81 -9.00 -0.69 8.12
CA PHE A 81 -9.57 -1.18 9.38
C PHE A 81 -9.89 -0.03 10.34
N PHE A 82 -8.96 0.93 10.48
CA PHE A 82 -9.18 2.11 11.30
C PHE A 82 -10.34 2.98 10.77
N SER A 83 -10.44 3.18 9.46
CA SER A 83 -11.53 3.93 8.84
C SER A 83 -12.89 3.26 9.06
N LEU A 84 -12.97 1.93 8.97
CA LEU A 84 -14.17 1.15 9.28
C LEU A 84 -14.61 1.33 10.73
N TRP A 85 -13.65 1.29 11.66
CA TRP A 85 -13.93 1.56 13.07
C TRP A 85 -14.43 3.00 13.27
N GLN A 86 -13.79 4.00 12.65
CA GLN A 86 -14.25 5.39 12.71
C GLN A 86 -15.68 5.56 12.15
N ILE A 87 -16.04 4.88 11.05
CA ILE A 87 -17.39 4.89 10.50
C ILE A 87 -18.39 4.30 11.50
N ARG A 88 -18.05 3.16 12.13
CA ARG A 88 -18.91 2.51 13.13
C ARG A 88 -19.21 3.43 14.32
N VAL A 89 -18.18 4.12 14.84
CA VAL A 89 -18.29 5.08 15.96
C VAL A 89 -19.01 6.36 15.54
N ASN A 90 -18.84 6.79 14.30
CA ASN A 90 -19.54 7.97 13.80
C ASN A 90 -21.03 7.68 13.59
N LYS A 91 -21.40 6.50 13.07
CA LYS A 91 -22.80 6.06 12.93
C LYS A 91 -23.51 5.98 14.27
N SER A 92 -22.89 5.38 15.30
CA SER A 92 -23.51 5.31 16.63
C SER A 92 -23.75 6.68 17.24
N ARG A 93 -22.89 7.68 16.97
CA ARG A 93 -23.05 9.04 17.52
C ARG A 93 -23.98 9.96 16.73
N GLN A 94 -24.17 9.73 15.43
CA GLN A 94 -25.16 10.47 14.64
C GLN A 94 -26.57 10.21 15.20
N THR A 95 -26.89 8.98 15.59
CA THR A 95 -28.20 8.62 16.16
C THR A 95 -28.58 9.41 17.42
N TYR A 96 -27.62 9.86 18.23
CA TYR A 96 -27.88 10.64 19.44
C TYR A 96 -27.99 12.15 19.20
N THR A 97 -27.59 12.66 18.04
CA THR A 97 -27.72 14.09 17.68
C THR A 97 -28.98 14.42 16.89
N VAL A 98 -29.78 13.42 16.50
CA VAL A 98 -31.05 13.60 15.77
C VAL A 98 -32.28 13.30 16.63
N ARG A 99 -32.11 13.18 17.96
CA ARG A 99 -33.19 13.11 18.95
C ARG A 99 -32.95 14.21 19.97
#